data_AF-A0A7K6RPE8-F1
#
_entry.id   AF-A0A7K6RPE8-F1
#
_cell.length_a   1.000
_cell.length_b   1.000
_cell.length_c   1.000
_cell.angle_alpha   90.00
_cell.angle_beta   90.00
_cell.angle_gamma   90.00
#
_symmetry.space_group_name_H-M   'P 1'
#
loop_
_entity.id
_entity.type
_entity.pdbx_description
1 polymer ?
#
loop_
_entity_poly.entity_id
_entity_poly.type
_entity_poly.pdbx_seq_one_letter_code
_entity_poly.pdbx_strand_id
1 'polypeptide(L)' 'PQDSYMLRYFAAMNRYLAVGVPTYFVTTGGYNFSSTAGTNGICSSAGCDGDSLT' A
#
# COMPACT_ATOMS: atom_id res chain seq x y z
N PRO A 1 28.77 16.30 8.83
CA PRO A 1 28.91 17.70 8.35
C PRO A 1 27.69 18.53 8.77
N GLN A 2 27.89 19.68 9.41
CA GLN A 2 26.79 20.56 9.88
C GLN A 2 26.14 21.35 8.74
N ASP A 3 26.76 21.35 7.56
CA ASP A 3 26.36 22.06 6.33
C ASP A 3 25.90 21.10 5.22
N SER A 4 25.60 19.84 5.55
CA SER A 4 25.17 18.84 4.56
C SER A 4 23.85 19.23 3.90
N TYR A 5 23.81 19.15 2.56
CA TYR A 5 22.59 19.35 1.77
C TYR A 5 21.43 18.43 2.18
N MET A 6 21.73 17.27 2.79
CA MET A 6 20.74 16.35 3.36
C MET A 6 19.89 16.98 4.47
N LEU A 7 20.46 17.90 5.26
CA LEU A 7 19.70 18.60 6.31
C LEU A 7 18.56 19.43 5.70
N ARG A 8 18.81 20.08 4.56
CA ARG A 8 17.78 20.83 3.83
C ARG A 8 16.76 19.89 3.17
N TYR A 9 17.21 18.76 2.62
CA TYR A 9 16.34 17.76 2.01
C TYR A 9 15.32 17.20 3.00
N PHE A 10 15.77 16.72 4.18
CA PHE A 10 14.88 16.17 5.19
C PHE A 10 13.97 17.22 5.83
N ALA A 11 14.46 18.45 6.02
CA ALA A 11 13.62 19.56 6.49
C ALA A 11 12.50 19.89 5.50
N ALA A 12 12.80 19.91 4.20
CA ALA A 12 11.79 20.11 3.16
C ALA A 12 10.80 18.93 3.11
N MET A 13 11.29 17.69 3.20
CA MET A 13 10.45 16.49 3.25
C MET A 13 9.46 16.55 4.42
N ASN A 14 9.95 16.83 5.64
CA ASN A 14 9.10 16.91 6.83
C ASN A 14 8.05 18.05 6.75
N ARG A 15 8.35 19.13 6.01
CA ARG A 15 7.46 20.28 5.89
C ARG A 15 6.42 20.14 4.79
N TYR A 16 6.74 19.47 3.70
CA TYR A 16 5.93 19.52 2.47
C TYR A 16 5.45 18.16 1.98
N LEU A 17 6.05 17.05 2.41
CA LEU A 17 5.64 15.74 1.96
C LEU A 17 4.34 15.33 2.66
N ALA A 18 3.28 15.11 1.88
CA ALA A 18 1.96 14.74 2.40
C ALA A 18 1.78 13.25 2.67
N VAL A 19 2.65 12.39 2.11
CA VAL A 19 2.53 10.92 2.19
C VAL A 19 3.90 10.28 2.38
N GLY A 20 3.97 9.20 3.16
CA GLY A 20 5.20 8.46 3.40
C GLY A 20 5.63 7.58 2.23
N VAL A 21 6.56 6.68 2.51
CA VAL A 21 6.97 5.64 1.55
C VAL A 21 5.81 4.68 1.23
N PRO A 22 5.76 4.11 0.02
CA PRO A 22 4.73 3.13 -0.32
C PRO A 22 4.87 1.85 0.51
N THR A 23 3.75 1.16 0.74
CA THR A 23 3.69 -0.16 1.38
C THR A 23 3.10 -1.17 0.39
N TYR A 24 3.63 -2.39 0.38
CA TYR A 24 3.19 -3.47 -0.50
C TYR A 24 2.62 -4.62 0.31
N PHE A 25 1.35 -4.97 0.07
CA PHE A 25 0.70 -6.15 0.63
C PHE A 25 0.83 -7.30 -0.38
N VAL A 26 1.71 -8.27 -0.09
CA VAL A 26 2.10 -9.32 -1.03
C VAL A 26 1.34 -10.62 -0.72
N THR A 27 0.65 -11.16 -1.72
CA THR A 27 0.06 -12.50 -1.66
C THR A 27 1.06 -13.52 -2.17
N THR A 28 1.37 -14.55 -1.38
CA THR A 28 2.17 -15.69 -1.83
C THR A 28 1.33 -16.70 -2.61
N GLY A 29 1.98 -17.70 -3.21
CA GLY A 29 1.25 -18.84 -3.80
C GLY A 29 0.41 -19.59 -2.76
N GLY A 30 -0.68 -20.21 -3.22
CA GLY A 30 -1.61 -21.00 -2.38
C GLY A 30 -3.03 -20.42 -2.27
N TYR A 31 -3.25 -19.19 -2.73
CA TYR A 31 -4.59 -18.60 -2.81
C TYR A 31 -5.27 -18.90 -4.15
N ASN A 32 -6.53 -19.33 -4.12
CA ASN A 32 -7.28 -19.70 -5.32
C ASN A 32 -8.08 -18.52 -5.90
N PHE A 33 -7.41 -17.70 -6.71
CA PHE A 33 -8.01 -16.57 -7.42
C PHE A 33 -9.05 -16.96 -8.49
N SER A 34 -9.08 -18.23 -8.93
CA SER A 34 -10.02 -18.69 -9.96
C SER A 34 -11.38 -19.09 -9.39
N SER A 35 -11.52 -19.17 -8.06
CA SER A 35 -12.78 -19.48 -7.40
C SER A 35 -13.60 -18.22 -7.13
N THR A 36 -14.93 -18.34 -7.14
CA THR A 36 -15.80 -17.22 -6.78
C THR A 36 -15.52 -16.71 -5.36
N ALA A 37 -15.34 -17.63 -4.41
CA ALA A 37 -14.98 -17.29 -3.03
C ALA A 37 -13.64 -16.56 -2.94
N GLY A 38 -12.61 -17.03 -3.66
CA GLY A 38 -11.31 -16.34 -3.69
C GLY A 38 -11.35 -15.00 -4.41
N THR A 39 -12.20 -14.84 -5.42
CA THR A 39 -12.39 -13.53 -6.08
C THR A 39 -13.11 -12.56 -5.13
N ASN A 40 -14.16 -13.01 -4.46
CA ASN A 40 -14.96 -12.20 -3.53
C ASN A 40 -14.16 -11.69 -2.33
N GLY A 41 -13.19 -12.48 -1.84
CA GLY A 41 -12.29 -12.06 -0.77
C GLY A 41 -11.21 -11.05 -1.17
N ILE A 42 -11.10 -10.71 -2.46
CA ILE A 42 -10.09 -9.76 -2.97
C ILE A 42 -10.72 -8.53 -3.60
N CYS A 43 -11.83 -8.65 -4.32
CA CYS A 43 -12.42 -7.56 -5.09
C CYS A 43 -13.18 -6.51 -4.24
N SER A 44 -13.33 -5.28 -4.75
CA SER A 44 -14.09 -4.18 -4.11
C SER A 44 -15.34 -3.76 -4.91
N SER A 45 -15.82 -4.64 -5.80
CA SER A 45 -17.00 -4.38 -6.64
C SER A 45 -18.29 -4.81 -5.96
N ALA A 46 -19.43 -4.49 -6.56
CA ALA A 46 -20.73 -4.96 -6.08
C ALA A 46 -20.76 -6.50 -6.03
N GLY A 47 -21.09 -7.05 -4.85
CA GLY A 47 -21.17 -8.50 -4.62
C GLY A 47 -19.92 -9.14 -4.03
N CYS A 48 -18.85 -8.37 -3.76
CA CYS A 48 -17.67 -8.84 -3.03
C CYS A 48 -17.93 -8.88 -1.51
N ASP A 49 -17.03 -9.55 -0.78
CA ASP A 49 -17.13 -9.65 0.67
C ASP A 49 -16.86 -8.29 1.33
N GLY A 50 -17.51 -8.00 2.47
CA GLY A 50 -17.38 -6.69 3.14
C GLY A 50 -16.00 -6.45 3.78
N ASP A 51 -15.20 -7.50 3.87
CA ASP A 51 -13.83 -7.55 4.39
C ASP A 51 -12.82 -7.97 3.32
N SER A 52 -13.14 -7.69 2.05
CA SER A 52 -12.24 -7.88 0.92
C SER A 52 -10.92 -7.10 1.08
N LEU A 53 -9.86 -7.61 0.45
CA LEU A 53 -8.55 -6.92 0.47
C LEU A 53 -8.58 -5.53 -0.18
N THR A 54 -9.39 -5.34 -1.23
CA THR A 54 -9.50 -4.07 -1.96
C THR A 54 -10.76 -3.30 -1.63
#